data_AF-A0A7X0VS66-F1
#
_entry.id   AF-A0A7X0VS66-F1
#
_cell.length_a   1.000
_cell.length_b   1.000
_cell.length_c   1.000
_cell.angle_alpha   90.00
_cell.angle_beta   90.00
_cell.angle_gamma   90.00
#
_symmetry.space_group_name_H-M   'P 1'
#
loop_
_entity.id
_entity.type
_entity.pdbx_description
1 polymer ?
#
loop_
_entity_poly.entity_id
_entity_poly.type
_entity_poly.pdbx_seq_one_letter_code
_entity_poly.pdbx_strand_id
1 'polypeptide(L)' 'MAKAHALDYIIVHEMCYMYHKNHYQEYCKLLSSIIPDYEVRKSWLKNYGVRLDL' A
#
# COMPACT_ATOMS: atom_id res chain seq x y z
N MET A 1 -13.49 0.12 -9.83
CA MET A 1 -12.24 -0.67 -9.66
C MET A 1 -11.09 0.14 -9.08
N ALA A 2 -10.66 1.27 -9.68
CA ALA A 2 -9.52 2.06 -9.18
C ALA A 2 -9.57 2.46 -7.69
N LYS A 3 -10.75 2.83 -7.16
CA LYS A 3 -10.93 3.13 -5.72
C LYS A 3 -10.67 1.92 -4.80
N ALA A 4 -11.08 0.71 -5.20
CA ALA A 4 -10.89 -0.50 -4.39
C ALA A 4 -9.40 -0.86 -4.27
N HIS A 5 -8.65 -0.82 -5.37
CA HIS A 5 -7.22 -1.14 -5.36
C HIS A 5 -6.38 -0.18 -4.52
N ALA A 6 -6.77 1.11 -4.47
CA ALA A 6 -6.12 2.10 -3.63
C ALA A 6 -6.40 1.86 -2.14
N LEU A 7 -7.65 1.51 -1.80
CA LEU A 7 -8.03 1.17 -0.43
C LEU A 7 -7.33 -0.10 0.05
N ASP A 8 -7.28 -1.15 -0.78
CA ASP A 8 -6.57 -2.38 -0.49
C ASP A 8 -5.08 -2.11 -0.20
N TYR A 9 -4.45 -1.26 -1.01
CA TYR A 9 -3.06 -0.86 -0.79
C TYR A 9 -2.89 -0.14 0.54
N ILE A 10 -3.75 0.83 0.90
CA ILE A 10 -3.65 1.57 2.17
C ILE A 10 -3.80 0.62 3.36
N ILE A 11 -4.81 -0.24 3.34
CA ILE A 11 -5.07 -1.17 4.45
C ILE A 11 -3.89 -2.12 4.63
N VAL A 12 -3.42 -2.76 3.56
CA VAL A 12 -2.30 -3.70 3.63
C VAL A 12 -0.99 -2.98 4.00
N HIS A 13 -0.78 -1.75 3.52
CA HIS A 13 0.36 -0.90 3.91
C HIS A 13 0.42 -0.70 5.42
N GLU A 14 -0.66 -0.23 6.03
CA GLU A 14 -0.74 0.03 7.47
C GLU A 14 -0.61 -1.28 8.28
N MET A 15 -1.25 -2.37 7.85
CA MET A 15 -1.13 -3.67 8.52
C MET A 15 0.30 -4.20 8.50
N CYS A 16 0.99 -4.12 7.36
CA CYS A 16 2.39 -4.54 7.23
C CYS A 16 3.31 -3.67 8.10
N TYR A 17 3.04 -2.37 8.17
CA TYR A 17 3.80 -1.44 9.00
C TYR A 17 3.60 -1.72 10.51
N MET A 18 2.37 -2.00 10.94
CA MET A 18 2.07 -2.40 12.32
C MET A 18 2.77 -3.71 12.72
N TYR A 19 2.92 -4.64 11.78
CA TYR A 19 3.58 -5.93 11.99
C TYR A 19 5.12 -5.81 12.00
N HIS A 20 5.69 -4.92 11.17
CA HIS A 20 7.14 -4.70 11.04
C HIS A 20 7.54 -3.26 11.39
N LYS A 21 7.34 -2.86 12.66
CA LYS A 21 7.47 -1.46 13.13
C LYS A 21 8.83 -0.77 12.88
N ASN A 22 9.92 -1.51 12.65
CA ASN A 22 11.29 -0.96 12.45
C ASN A 22 12.08 -1.64 11.33
N HIS A 23 11.44 -2.50 10.54
CA HIS A 23 12.11 -3.44 9.64
C HIS A 23 11.64 -3.23 8.20
N TYR A 24 12.23 -2.23 7.52
CA TYR A 24 11.81 -1.80 6.18
C TYR A 24 11.93 -2.92 5.13
N GLN A 25 12.98 -3.75 5.22
CA GLN A 25 13.22 -4.81 4.24
C GLN A 25 12.21 -5.94 4.37
N GLU A 26 11.85 -6.32 5.59
CA GLU A 26 10.85 -7.31 5.94
C GLU A 26 9.45 -6.83 5.60
N TYR A 27 9.17 -5.55 5.87
CA TYR A 27 7.97 -4.85 5.41
C TYR A 27 7.83 -4.95 3.88
N CYS A 28 8.87 -4.61 3.10
CA CYS A 28 8.81 -4.67 1.64
C CYS A 28 8.61 -6.10 1.13
N LYS A 29 9.24 -7.10 1.75
CA LYS A 29 9.05 -8.52 1.41
C LYS A 29 7.61 -8.98 1.67
N LEU A 30 7.03 -8.60 2.82
CA LEU A 30 5.65 -8.95 3.15
C LEU A 30 4.64 -8.23 2.26
N LEU A 31 4.85 -6.93 2.01
CA LEU A 31 3.95 -6.17 1.15
C LEU A 31 3.95 -6.70 -0.29
N SER A 32 5.12 -6.99 -0.84
CA SER A 32 5.24 -7.51 -2.22
C SER A 32 4.71 -8.94 -2.39
N SER A 33 4.63 -9.73 -1.32
CA SER A 33 4.01 -11.06 -1.38
C SER A 33 2.48 -11.00 -1.40
N ILE A 34 1.87 -9.97 -0.82
CA ILE A 34 0.41 -9.78 -0.76
C ILE A 34 -0.08 -8.93 -1.94
N ILE A 35 0.62 -7.85 -2.27
CA ILE A 35 0.31 -6.92 -3.37
C ILE A 35 1.57 -6.77 -4.24
N PRO A 36 1.77 -7.64 -5.24
CA PRO A 36 2.97 -7.60 -6.09
C PRO A 36 3.11 -6.30 -6.89
N ASP A 37 2.00 -5.63 -7.18
CA ASP A 37 1.92 -4.36 -7.92
C ASP A 37 1.91 -3.12 -7.01
N TYR A 38 2.35 -3.25 -5.75
CA TYR A 38 2.24 -2.19 -4.75
C TYR A 38 2.93 -0.88 -5.17
N GLU A 39 4.03 -0.91 -5.93
CA GLU A 39 4.71 0.30 -6.42
C GLU A 39 3.83 1.09 -7.42
N VAL A 40 3.06 0.40 -8.26
CA VAL A 40 2.13 1.04 -9.20
C VAL A 40 1.00 1.71 -8.41
N ARG A 41 0.46 1.02 -7.40
CA ARG A 41 -0.61 1.54 -6.55
C ARG A 41 -0.14 2.71 -5.69
N LYS A 42 1.08 2.63 -5.15
CA LYS A 42 1.76 3.71 -4.42
C LYS A 42 1.95 4.95 -5.30
N SER A 43 2.43 4.77 -6.53
CA SER A 43 2.59 5.85 -7.49
C SER A 43 1.25 6.50 -7.84
N TRP A 44 0.22 5.68 -8.07
CA TRP A 44 -1.14 6.16 -8.28
C TRP A 44 -1.65 6.97 -7.07
N LEU A 45 -1.48 6.46 -5.85
CA LEU A 45 -1.86 7.17 -4.61
C LEU A 45 -1.10 8.48 -4.43
N LYS A 46 0.18 8.54 -4.79
CA LYS A 46 0.94 9.79 -4.75
C LYS A 46 0.36 10.85 -5.70
N ASN A 47 -0.14 10.43 -6.86
CA ASN A 47 -0.64 11.32 -7.91
C ASN A 47 -2.12 11.69 -7.74
N TYR A 48 -2.94 10.80 -7.17
CA TYR A 48 -4.40 10.93 -7.12
C TYR A 48 -4.98 10.87 -5.70
N GLY A 49 -4.20 10.49 -4.68
CA GLY A 49 -4.65 10.28 -3.30
C GLY A 49 -5.12 11.56 -2.58
N VAL A 50 -4.64 12.73 -2.99
CA VAL A 50 -5.14 14.03 -2.46
C VAL A 50 -6.60 14.28 -2.85
N ARG A 51 -7.11 13.59 -3.89
CA ARG A 51 -8.49 13.68 -4.37
C ARG A 51 -9.32 12.44 -4.02
N LEU A 52 -8.83 11.61 -3.09
CA LEU A 52 -9.58 10.46 -2.62
C LEU A 52 -10.67 10.95 -1.66
N ASP A 53 -11.82 11.37 -2.21
CA ASP A 53 -13.04 11.47 -1.42
C ASP A 53 -13.46 10.04 -1.02
N LEU A 54 -13.30 9.78 0.28
CA LEU A 54 -13.74 8.57 1.00
C LEU A 54 -15.21 8.69 1.36
#